data_AF-A0A428XNI1-F1
#
_entry.id   AF-A0A428XNI1-F1
#
_cell.length_a   1.000
_cell.length_b   1.000
_cell.length_c   1.000
_cell.angle_alpha   90.00
_cell.angle_beta   90.00
_cell.angle_gamma   90.00
#
_symmetry.space_group_name_H-M   'P 1'
#
loop_
_entity.id
_entity.type
_entity.pdbx_description
1 polymer ?
#
loop_
_entity_poly.entity_id
_entity_poly.type
_entity_poly.pdbx_seq_one_letter_code
_entity_poly.pdbx_strand_id
1 'polypeptide(L)'
;MGSLLEESRRFRLWQDAGAPDVLALGHGAEWESNYPHWEALYESVRQRLRATDILSESERFELLYVLARDNEDEQVADILAGAPAAVNQLIPAIFDYPDPDARWQFAIILPLALGVSAMGYLQRLLQDDNEYVRRRAHAAVDRLLGE
;
A
#
# COMPACT_ATOMS: atom_id res chain seq x y z
N MET A 1 -17.43 -12.98 -2.53
CA MET A 1 -16.27 -12.12 -2.27
C MET A 1 -15.37 -12.21 -3.49
N GLY A 2 -15.06 -11.09 -4.14
CA GLY A 2 -14.22 -11.09 -5.33
C GLY A 2 -12.75 -11.34 -5.02
N SER A 3 -12.00 -11.69 -6.05
CA SER A 3 -10.54 -11.67 -6.04
C SER A 3 -10.02 -10.22 -5.91
N LEU A 4 -8.74 -10.06 -5.55
CA LEU A 4 -8.07 -8.76 -5.52
C LEU A 4 -8.29 -7.98 -6.82
N LEU A 5 -8.09 -8.62 -7.98
CA LEU A 5 -8.23 -7.95 -9.28
C LEU A 5 -9.67 -7.46 -9.53
N GLU A 6 -10.68 -8.21 -9.07
CA GLU A 6 -12.09 -7.85 -9.22
C GLU A 6 -12.48 -6.69 -8.30
N GLU A 7 -12.07 -6.73 -7.04
CA GLU A 7 -12.39 -5.65 -6.09
C GLU A 7 -11.59 -4.37 -6.41
N SER A 8 -10.34 -4.46 -6.85
CA SER A 8 -9.57 -3.31 -7.35
C SER A 8 -10.19 -2.70 -8.61
N ARG A 9 -10.71 -3.54 -9.53
CA ARG A 9 -11.48 -3.06 -10.69
C ARG A 9 -12.75 -2.34 -10.25
N ARG A 10 -13.47 -2.88 -9.28
CA ARG A 10 -14.70 -2.27 -8.75
C ARG A 10 -14.40 -0.89 -8.15
N PHE A 11 -13.29 -0.77 -7.41
CA PHE A 11 -12.85 0.51 -6.88
C PHE A 11 -12.55 1.52 -7.99
N ARG A 12 -11.82 1.13 -9.04
CA ARG A 12 -11.58 1.99 -10.21
C ARG A 12 -12.87 2.43 -10.91
N LEU A 13 -13.82 1.52 -11.13
CA LEU A 13 -15.11 1.86 -11.71
C LEU A 13 -15.89 2.87 -10.86
N TRP A 14 -15.76 2.80 -9.52
CA TRP A 14 -16.36 3.78 -8.63
C TRP A 14 -15.69 5.15 -8.73
N GLN A 15 -14.35 5.19 -8.82
CA GLN A 15 -13.61 6.43 -9.06
C GLN A 15 -14.00 7.06 -10.42
N ASP A 16 -14.02 6.26 -11.49
CA ASP A 16 -14.35 6.68 -12.86
C ASP A 16 -15.81 7.15 -13.02
N ALA A 17 -16.72 6.67 -12.17
CA ALA A 17 -18.12 7.11 -12.14
C ALA A 17 -18.29 8.54 -11.59
N GLY A 18 -17.20 9.20 -11.18
CA GLY A 18 -17.22 10.55 -10.61
C GLY A 18 -17.78 10.55 -9.19
N ALA A 19 -17.63 9.45 -8.45
CA ALA A 19 -18.13 9.32 -7.08
C ALA A 19 -17.79 10.49 -6.14
N PRO A 20 -16.58 11.09 -6.13
CA PRO A 20 -16.31 12.27 -5.30
C PRO A 20 -17.19 13.49 -5.64
N ASP A 21 -17.57 13.66 -6.92
CA ASP A 21 -18.48 14.73 -7.36
C ASP A 21 -19.95 14.39 -7.13
N VAL A 22 -20.35 13.14 -7.42
CA VAL A 22 -21.75 12.66 -7.30
C VAL A 22 -22.21 12.61 -5.85
N LEU A 23 -21.30 12.29 -4.92
CA LEU A 23 -21.62 12.17 -3.50
C LEU A 23 -21.42 13.50 -2.73
N ALA A 24 -21.07 14.59 -3.42
CA ALA A 24 -20.74 15.88 -2.80
C ALA A 24 -19.66 15.78 -1.70
N LEU A 25 -18.77 14.79 -1.81
CA LEU A 25 -17.66 14.57 -0.88
C LEU A 25 -16.55 15.61 -1.08
N GLY A 26 -16.49 16.21 -2.27
CA GLY A 26 -15.42 17.10 -2.69
C GLY A 26 -14.14 16.31 -3.01
N HIS A 27 -13.27 16.90 -3.82
CA HIS A 27 -11.93 16.37 -4.12
C HIS A 27 -10.94 16.75 -3.02
N GLY A 28 -11.33 16.64 -1.75
CA GLY A 28 -10.38 16.76 -0.62
C GLY A 28 -9.45 15.54 -0.60
N ALA A 29 -8.26 15.64 0.00
CA ALA A 29 -7.24 14.58 -0.04
C ALA A 29 -7.76 13.17 0.37
N GLU A 30 -8.80 13.12 1.21
CA GLU A 30 -9.34 11.92 1.85
C GLU A 30 -10.57 11.33 1.12
N TRP A 31 -10.89 11.77 -0.09
CA TRP A 31 -12.16 11.38 -0.73
C TRP A 31 -12.26 9.86 -0.99
N GLU A 32 -11.12 9.19 -1.20
CA GLU A 32 -11.04 7.76 -1.47
C GLU A 32 -11.47 6.90 -0.26
N SER A 33 -11.28 7.40 0.97
CA SER A 33 -11.76 6.76 2.21
C SER A 33 -13.28 6.59 2.25
N ASN A 34 -14.02 7.35 1.44
CA ASN A 34 -15.48 7.23 1.33
C ASN A 34 -15.95 6.08 0.43
N TYR A 35 -15.04 5.28 -0.14
CA TYR A 35 -15.43 4.13 -0.95
C TYR A 35 -16.23 3.12 -0.10
N PRO A 36 -17.51 2.86 -0.41
CA PRO A 36 -18.40 2.08 0.46
C PRO A 36 -18.09 0.59 0.51
N HIS A 37 -17.08 0.12 -0.22
CA HIS A 37 -16.72 -1.29 -0.31
C HIS A 37 -15.26 -1.56 0.05
N TRP A 38 -14.63 -0.66 0.82
CA TRP A 38 -13.30 -0.87 1.39
C TRP A 38 -13.18 -2.21 2.11
N GLU A 39 -14.16 -2.60 2.94
CA GLU A 39 -14.16 -3.90 3.63
C GLU A 39 -14.05 -5.11 2.69
N ALA A 40 -14.72 -5.06 1.53
CA ALA A 40 -14.63 -6.14 0.55
C ALA A 40 -13.22 -6.19 -0.08
N LEU A 41 -12.64 -5.02 -0.35
CA LEU A 41 -11.29 -4.90 -0.89
C LEU A 41 -10.25 -5.38 0.14
N TYR A 42 -10.35 -4.96 1.40
CA TYR A 42 -9.48 -5.44 2.49
C TYR A 42 -9.54 -6.94 2.65
N GLU A 43 -10.72 -7.55 2.62
CA GLU A 43 -10.81 -9.00 2.75
C GLU A 43 -10.26 -9.73 1.51
N SER A 44 -10.39 -9.16 0.31
CA SER A 44 -9.74 -9.71 -0.89
C SER A 44 -8.21 -9.68 -0.79
N VAL A 45 -7.64 -8.61 -0.21
CA VAL A 45 -6.21 -8.52 0.10
C VAL A 45 -5.84 -9.60 1.10
N ARG A 46 -6.52 -9.69 2.26
CA ARG A 46 -6.24 -10.71 3.28
C ARG A 46 -6.33 -12.12 2.70
N GLN A 47 -7.37 -12.41 1.93
CA GLN A 47 -7.53 -13.71 1.27
C GLN A 47 -6.36 -14.00 0.33
N ARG A 48 -5.93 -13.00 -0.46
CA ARG A 48 -4.80 -13.18 -1.37
C ARG A 48 -3.48 -13.42 -0.63
N LEU A 49 -3.24 -12.70 0.46
CA LEU A 49 -2.01 -12.83 1.25
C LEU A 49 -1.97 -14.11 2.11
N ARG A 50 -3.12 -14.74 2.38
CA ARG A 50 -3.18 -16.08 2.98
C ARG A 50 -2.70 -17.18 2.04
N ALA A 51 -2.83 -16.98 0.72
CA ALA A 51 -2.27 -17.91 -0.25
C ALA A 51 -0.74 -17.79 -0.26
N THR A 52 -0.05 -18.93 -0.21
CA THR A 52 1.42 -18.99 -0.09
C THR A 52 2.14 -19.00 -1.44
N ASP A 53 1.40 -18.85 -2.53
CA ASP A 53 1.91 -18.86 -3.88
C ASP A 53 2.45 -17.49 -4.31
N ILE A 54 3.14 -17.49 -5.45
CA ILE A 54 3.77 -16.30 -6.00
C ILE A 54 2.68 -15.34 -6.50
N LEU A 55 2.79 -14.07 -6.11
CA LEU A 55 2.00 -12.97 -6.67
C LEU A 55 2.37 -12.83 -8.15
N SER A 56 1.37 -12.91 -9.02
CA SER A 56 1.52 -12.53 -10.42
C SER A 56 1.94 -11.06 -10.54
N GLU A 57 2.47 -10.66 -11.69
CA GLU A 57 2.83 -9.26 -11.94
C GLU A 57 1.64 -8.33 -11.72
N SER A 58 0.49 -8.64 -12.30
CA SER A 58 -0.73 -7.86 -12.11
C SER A 58 -1.11 -7.75 -10.64
N GLU A 59 -1.05 -8.82 -9.85
CA GLU A 59 -1.38 -8.77 -8.42
C GLU A 59 -0.41 -7.89 -7.64
N ARG A 60 0.89 -7.88 -7.97
CA ARG A 60 1.85 -6.97 -7.34
C ARG A 60 1.48 -5.51 -7.62
N PHE A 61 1.22 -5.17 -8.88
CA PHE A 61 0.82 -3.81 -9.25
C PHE A 61 -0.52 -3.41 -8.60
N GLU A 62 -1.48 -4.34 -8.51
CA GLU A 62 -2.76 -4.07 -7.85
C GLU A 62 -2.63 -3.88 -6.34
N LEU A 63 -1.78 -4.65 -5.66
CA LEU A 63 -1.50 -4.42 -4.23
C LEU A 63 -0.87 -3.04 -4.01
N LEU A 64 0.10 -2.64 -4.83
CA LEU A 64 0.72 -1.31 -4.73
C LEU A 64 -0.25 -0.18 -5.05
N TYR A 65 -1.14 -0.40 -6.01
CA TYR A 65 -2.21 0.53 -6.34
C TYR A 65 -3.16 0.70 -5.15
N VAL A 66 -3.70 -0.39 -4.61
CA VAL A 66 -4.64 -0.34 -3.49
C VAL A 66 -3.99 0.24 -2.25
N LEU A 67 -2.72 -0.09 -1.98
CA LEU A 67 -1.94 0.52 -0.91
C LEU A 67 -1.90 2.05 -1.06
N ALA A 68 -1.54 2.56 -2.24
CA ALA A 68 -1.46 4.01 -2.48
C ALA A 68 -2.78 4.76 -2.28
N ARG A 69 -3.92 4.08 -2.43
CA ARG A 69 -5.26 4.67 -2.36
C ARG A 69 -5.89 4.54 -0.97
N ASP A 70 -5.37 3.64 -0.15
CA ASP A 70 -5.71 3.48 1.27
C ASP A 70 -4.75 4.27 2.17
N ASN A 71 -4.29 5.42 1.70
CA ASN A 71 -3.22 6.21 2.33
C ASN A 71 -3.66 6.95 3.61
N GLU A 72 -4.97 7.13 3.82
CA GLU A 72 -5.53 7.78 5.01
C GLU A 72 -5.88 6.80 6.13
N ASP A 73 -6.51 5.66 5.80
CA ASP A 73 -6.93 4.66 6.80
C ASP A 73 -5.86 3.60 7.08
N GLU A 74 -4.86 3.47 6.19
CA GLU A 74 -3.66 2.62 6.29
C GLU A 74 -3.95 1.12 6.56
N GLN A 75 -5.17 0.63 6.32
CA GLN A 75 -5.57 -0.75 6.62
C GLN A 75 -4.81 -1.79 5.76
N VAL A 76 -4.55 -1.47 4.50
CA VAL A 76 -3.77 -2.29 3.57
C VAL A 76 -2.31 -2.35 4.02
N ALA A 77 -1.78 -1.26 4.57
CA ALA A 77 -0.45 -1.23 5.15
C ALA A 77 -0.36 -2.16 6.37
N ASP A 78 -1.34 -2.12 7.27
CA ASP A 78 -1.44 -3.02 8.43
C ASP A 78 -1.55 -4.50 8.00
N ILE A 79 -2.35 -4.80 6.98
CA ILE A 79 -2.48 -6.16 6.45
C ILE A 79 -1.15 -6.65 5.87
N LEU A 80 -0.44 -5.81 5.10
CA LEU A 80 0.86 -6.14 4.50
C LEU A 80 1.97 -6.29 5.55
N ALA A 81 1.96 -5.48 6.61
CA ALA A 81 2.91 -5.60 7.72
C ALA A 81 2.88 -7.00 8.36
N GLY A 82 1.70 -7.63 8.40
CA GLY A 82 1.53 -9.02 8.86
C GLY A 82 1.89 -10.11 7.84
N ALA A 83 2.34 -9.76 6.63
CA ALA A 83 2.58 -10.70 5.52
C ALA A 83 4.00 -10.58 4.92
N PRO A 84 5.06 -10.98 5.66
CA PRO A 84 6.45 -10.81 5.21
C PRO A 84 6.77 -11.44 3.85
N ALA A 85 6.15 -12.57 3.51
CA ALA A 85 6.34 -13.23 2.21
C ALA A 85 5.81 -12.38 1.04
N ALA A 86 4.70 -11.67 1.23
CA ALA A 86 4.15 -10.77 0.24
C ALA A 86 5.00 -9.49 0.13
N VAL A 87 5.41 -8.92 1.26
CA VAL A 87 6.31 -7.75 1.30
C VAL A 87 7.59 -8.03 0.51
N ASN A 88 8.23 -9.19 0.72
CA ASN A 88 9.43 -9.57 -0.04
C ASN A 88 9.18 -9.63 -1.56
N GLN A 89 8.00 -10.05 -2.00
CA GLN A 89 7.65 -10.10 -3.42
C GLN A 89 7.34 -8.73 -4.03
N LEU A 90 6.97 -7.73 -3.21
CA LEU A 90 6.70 -6.36 -3.66
C LEU A 90 7.96 -5.47 -3.75
N ILE A 91 9.00 -5.79 -2.98
CA ILE A 91 10.28 -5.06 -2.95
C ILE A 91 10.87 -4.75 -4.33
N PRO A 92 10.88 -5.69 -5.30
CA PRO A 92 11.44 -5.39 -6.63
C PRO A 92 10.70 -4.28 -7.38
N ALA A 93 9.41 -4.08 -7.11
CA ALA A 93 8.56 -3.13 -7.82
C ALA A 93 8.42 -1.79 -7.08
N ILE A 94 8.46 -1.78 -5.75
CA ILE A 94 8.10 -0.58 -4.97
C ILE A 94 8.99 0.63 -5.21
N PHE A 95 10.30 0.43 -5.37
CA PHE A 95 11.25 1.55 -5.46
C PHE A 95 11.10 2.37 -6.73
N ASP A 96 10.54 1.77 -7.79
CA ASP A 96 10.32 2.41 -9.08
C ASP A 96 8.81 2.60 -9.34
N TYR A 97 7.96 2.29 -8.36
CA TYR A 97 6.52 2.47 -8.46
C TYR A 97 6.20 3.97 -8.47
N PRO A 98 5.40 4.47 -9.43
CA PRO A 98 5.28 5.91 -9.69
C PRO A 98 4.59 6.67 -8.56
N ASP A 99 3.72 6.01 -7.79
CA ASP A 99 2.91 6.66 -6.77
C ASP A 99 3.68 6.79 -5.44
N PRO A 100 3.99 8.02 -4.98
CA PRO A 100 4.68 8.22 -3.71
C PRO A 100 3.87 7.72 -2.51
N ASP A 101 2.54 7.61 -2.62
CA ASP A 101 1.72 7.14 -1.52
C ASP A 101 1.95 5.67 -1.18
N ALA A 102 2.16 4.83 -2.20
CA ALA A 102 2.62 3.48 -1.97
C ALA A 102 4.02 3.46 -1.34
N ARG A 103 4.95 4.28 -1.85
CA ARG A 103 6.36 4.24 -1.42
C ARG A 103 6.55 4.67 0.02
N TRP A 104 5.88 5.73 0.48
CA TRP A 104 6.01 6.17 1.86
C TRP A 104 5.33 5.19 2.84
N GLN A 105 4.19 4.60 2.46
CA GLN A 105 3.57 3.56 3.26
C GLN A 105 4.45 2.32 3.33
N PHE A 106 5.11 1.95 2.23
CA PHE A 106 6.05 0.83 2.23
C PHE A 106 7.25 1.06 3.15
N ALA A 107 7.69 2.32 3.33
CA ALA A 107 8.70 2.67 4.32
C ALA A 107 8.26 2.32 5.77
N ILE A 108 6.96 2.39 6.06
CA ILE A 108 6.38 2.02 7.36
C ILE A 108 6.24 0.49 7.47
N ILE A 109 5.80 -0.16 6.40
CA ILE A 109 5.56 -1.61 6.36
C ILE A 109 6.87 -2.39 6.55
N LEU A 110 7.94 -1.95 5.90
CA LEU A 110 9.24 -2.63 5.89
C LEU A 110 9.76 -3.06 7.28
N PRO A 111 9.93 -2.14 8.26
CA PRO A 111 10.40 -2.51 9.60
C PRO A 111 9.44 -3.43 10.35
N LEU A 112 8.12 -3.26 10.16
CA LEU A 112 7.11 -4.10 10.83
C LEU A 112 7.14 -5.54 10.32
N ALA A 113 7.30 -5.71 9.00
CA ALA A 113 7.30 -7.02 8.36
C ALA A 113 8.65 -7.75 8.46
N LEU A 114 9.77 -7.02 8.39
CA LEU A 114 11.11 -7.60 8.21
C LEU A 114 12.09 -7.30 9.37
N GLY A 115 11.69 -6.47 10.33
CA GLY A 115 12.55 -6.02 11.43
C GLY A 115 13.83 -5.35 10.91
N VAL A 116 14.95 -5.62 11.58
CA VAL A 116 16.28 -5.09 11.21
C VAL A 116 16.72 -5.43 9.78
N SER A 117 16.17 -6.48 9.17
CA SER A 117 16.47 -6.83 7.76
C SER A 117 15.95 -5.79 6.77
N ALA A 118 15.05 -4.89 7.21
CA ALA A 118 14.54 -3.78 6.42
C ALA A 118 15.57 -2.68 6.13
N MET A 119 16.68 -2.62 6.89
CA MET A 119 17.60 -1.47 6.87
C MET A 119 18.11 -1.12 5.46
N GLY A 120 18.52 -2.11 4.66
CA GLY A 120 19.02 -1.87 3.31
C GLY A 120 17.95 -1.29 2.37
N TYR A 121 16.69 -1.70 2.55
CA TYR A 121 15.56 -1.18 1.76
C TYR A 121 15.19 0.24 2.18
N LEU A 122 15.21 0.52 3.48
CA LEU A 122 14.98 1.87 4.01
C LEU A 122 16.06 2.85 3.55
N GLN A 123 17.33 2.42 3.51
CA GLN A 123 18.43 3.23 2.97
C GLN A 123 18.19 3.64 1.51
N ARG A 124 17.56 2.77 0.70
CA ARG A 124 17.16 3.13 -0.66
C ARG A 124 16.05 4.20 -0.66
N LEU A 125 15.05 4.07 0.20
CA LEU A 125 13.96 5.06 0.32
C LEU A 125 14.41 6.40 0.92
N LEU A 126 15.52 6.44 1.67
CA LEU A 126 16.15 7.71 2.09
C LEU A 126 16.66 8.53 0.90
N GLN A 127 16.86 7.91 -0.26
CA GLN A 127 17.30 8.55 -1.51
C GLN A 127 16.14 8.75 -2.50
N ASP A 128 14.89 8.51 -2.07
CA ASP A 128 13.71 8.72 -2.92
C ASP A 128 13.62 10.17 -3.40
N ASP A 129 13.05 10.41 -4.58
CA ASP A 129 12.91 11.76 -5.14
C ASP A 129 11.86 12.58 -4.37
N ASN A 130 10.87 11.92 -3.78
CA ASN A 130 9.82 12.53 -3.01
C ASN A 130 10.25 12.79 -1.55
N GLU A 131 10.14 14.05 -1.11
CA GLU A 131 10.51 14.46 0.25
C GLU A 131 9.73 13.72 1.34
N TYR A 132 8.43 13.48 1.12
CA TYR A 132 7.59 12.81 2.10
C TYR A 132 7.99 11.34 2.28
N VAL A 133 8.31 10.65 1.18
CA VAL A 133 8.87 9.28 1.23
C VAL A 133 10.17 9.26 2.04
N ARG A 134 11.11 10.17 1.76
CA ARG A 134 12.36 10.28 2.53
C ARG A 134 12.11 10.52 4.01
N ARG A 135 11.15 11.40 4.35
CA ARG A 135 10.77 11.69 5.74
C ARG A 135 10.23 10.46 6.47
N ARG A 136 9.36 9.67 5.82
CA ARG A 136 8.82 8.43 6.41
C ARG A 136 9.91 7.36 6.54
N ALA A 137 10.82 7.26 5.58
CA ALA A 137 11.97 6.36 5.67
C ALA A 137 12.94 6.76 6.82
N HIS A 138 13.20 8.05 7.03
CA HIS A 138 13.98 8.52 8.19
C HIS A 138 13.34 8.12 9.52
N ALA A 139 12.04 8.37 9.68
CA ALA A 139 11.32 7.98 10.89
C ALA A 139 11.35 6.46 11.14
N ALA A 140 11.26 5.65 10.08
CA ALA A 140 11.36 4.20 10.16
C ALA A 140 12.77 3.73 10.59
N VAL A 141 13.83 4.37 10.07
CA VAL A 141 15.22 4.09 10.49
C VAL A 141 15.45 4.45 11.94
N ASP A 142 15.02 5.64 12.36
CA ASP A 142 15.16 6.09 13.76
C ASP A 142 14.47 5.11 14.72
N ARG A 143 13.29 4.62 14.34
CA ARG A 143 12.58 3.60 15.11
C ARG A 143 13.35 2.28 15.21
N LEU A 144 13.88 1.76 14.10
CA LEU A 144 14.65 0.51 14.09
C LEU A 144 15.94 0.58 14.92
N LEU A 145 16.55 1.76 15.05
CA LEU A 145 17.80 1.96 15.79
C LEU A 145 17.58 2.31 17.27
N GLY A 146 16.36 2.73 17.64
CA GLY A 146 15.97 3.05 19.01
C GLY A 146 15.33 1.89 19.79
N GLU A 147 15.01 0.78 19.11
CA GLU A 147 14.54 -0.50 19.67
C GLU A 147 15.71 -1.47 19.91
#